data_AF-A0A7X4LK35-F1
#
_entry.id   AF-A0A7X4LK35-F1
#
_cell.length_a   1.000
_cell.length_b   1.000
_cell.length_c   1.000
_cell.angle_alpha   90.00
_cell.angle_beta   90.00
_cell.angle_gamma   90.00
#
_symmetry.space_group_name_H-M   'P 1'
#
loop_
_entity.id
_entity.type
_entity.pdbx_description
1 polymer ?
#
loop_
_entity_poly.entity_id
_entity_poly.type
_entity_poly.pdbx_seq_one_letter_code
_entity_poly.pdbx_strand_id
1 'polypeptide(L)'
;MAVSFRHGSNGSYKSAYAVWFEIVPALREGRIVVTNVEGLKSLSGIEKALGEKFPSSTRLIRIFSRSEEGVRLWQNWFCWMPTGAFVVIDECQDLFTTDVGFKREKAVYHPVEEFKDDLPADFLELFYSRWLPVPEDARHIDGEEDDTGRTQYDEHGRLVYPYNFYGAFMRHRKYQWDIVLLTPDWTSIPTWMRGCAQEAYSHRSTDTFFRKRRPRIFNHKPQSSKSQPSTKADFASCTSKKIPLDVFALYKSTGTGGFNESKADLTMLKSPKFLVAMLIALLSMGYFLWSMYHVFFSDTVDSNQASVASASGASHHSNVVEKLDSKYSADTSSGRKNSSSVVDSGRRNESDHTPDNVDTINPFKEAFPIFNSAKHVYLTGELKTVGKKFSYTKFVFRIDMPDGSYYVRSHALAKYGYYFEYIDDCLVSVKYGKRRVMVMCAPYSNQLPVSNDKALDDRKKEVHKSVDLFSL
;
A
#
# COMPACT_ATOMS: atom_id res chain seq x y z
N MET A 1 -15.44 7.66 -3.59
CA MET A 1 -15.15 8.88 -2.83
C MET A 1 -15.64 8.73 -1.41
N ALA A 2 -14.76 8.89 -0.41
CA ALA A 2 -15.04 8.58 0.99
C ALA A 2 -14.46 9.60 1.99
N VAL A 3 -15.18 9.78 3.11
CA VAL A 3 -14.61 10.28 4.37
C VAL A 3 -14.30 9.05 5.22
N SER A 4 -13.07 8.97 5.75
CA SER A 4 -12.64 7.88 6.63
C SER A 4 -11.73 8.37 7.74
N PHE A 5 -11.68 7.63 8.85
CA PHE A 5 -10.77 7.91 9.97
C PHE A 5 -9.69 6.85 10.12
N ARG A 6 -8.49 7.26 10.54
CA ARG A 6 -7.43 6.38 11.05
C ARG A 6 -7.02 6.85 12.45
N HIS A 7 -7.34 6.07 13.48
CA HIS A 7 -6.96 6.40 14.85
C HIS A 7 -5.99 5.41 15.47
N GLY A 8 -5.24 5.85 16.47
CA GLY A 8 -4.33 4.99 17.23
C GLY A 8 -3.13 5.75 17.75
N SER A 9 -2.64 5.36 18.93
CA SER A 9 -1.58 6.06 19.68
C SER A 9 -0.32 6.37 18.87
N ASN A 10 0.46 7.36 19.31
CA ASN A 10 1.69 7.74 18.62
C ASN A 10 2.67 6.55 18.53
N GLY A 11 3.25 6.36 17.34
CA GLY A 11 3.99 5.14 16.98
C GLY A 11 3.13 3.94 16.55
N SER A 12 1.80 4.11 16.37
CA SER A 12 0.90 3.12 15.75
C SER A 12 1.06 2.94 14.23
N TYR A 13 1.86 3.83 13.60
CA TYR A 13 2.02 4.01 12.17
C TYR A 13 0.81 4.59 11.40
N LYS A 14 -0.16 5.25 12.06
CA LYS A 14 -1.33 5.89 11.41
C LYS A 14 -0.95 6.76 10.18
N SER A 15 -0.03 7.70 10.37
CA SER A 15 0.39 8.66 9.34
C SER A 15 1.29 8.03 8.28
N ALA A 16 2.19 7.12 8.67
CA ALA A 16 3.02 6.36 7.73
C ALA A 16 2.18 5.43 6.83
N TYR A 17 1.05 4.90 7.32
CA TYR A 17 0.09 4.21 6.47
C TYR A 17 -0.52 5.18 5.44
N ALA A 18 -1.01 6.34 5.88
CA ALA A 18 -1.66 7.31 5.01
C ALA A 18 -0.72 7.85 3.91
N VAL A 19 0.54 8.18 4.26
CA VAL A 19 1.55 8.62 3.28
C VAL A 19 1.77 7.54 2.22
N TRP A 20 1.96 6.27 2.61
CA TRP A 20 2.35 5.22 1.66
C TRP A 20 1.18 4.60 0.87
N PHE A 21 0.04 4.37 1.52
CA PHE A 21 -1.07 3.61 0.93
C PHE A 21 -2.22 4.48 0.44
N GLU A 22 -2.16 5.81 0.61
CA GLU A 22 -3.26 6.72 0.28
C GLU A 22 -2.75 7.97 -0.47
N ILE A 23 -1.80 8.73 0.10
CA ILE A 23 -1.17 9.90 -0.57
C ILE A 23 -0.40 9.48 -1.82
N VAL A 24 0.57 8.57 -1.72
CA VAL A 24 1.40 8.16 -2.88
C VAL A 24 0.55 7.60 -4.03
N PRO A 25 -0.46 6.72 -3.81
CA PRO A 25 -1.41 6.35 -4.84
C PRO A 25 -2.17 7.54 -5.46
N ALA A 26 -2.71 8.47 -4.67
CA ALA A 26 -3.39 9.65 -5.21
C ALA A 26 -2.46 10.55 -6.05
N LEU A 27 -1.18 10.65 -5.70
CA LEU A 27 -0.17 11.35 -6.50
C LEU A 27 0.12 10.63 -7.83
N ARG A 28 0.10 9.29 -7.86
CA ARG A 28 0.23 8.47 -9.08
C ARG A 28 -1.01 8.55 -9.97
N GLU A 29 -2.19 8.71 -9.38
CA GLU A 29 -3.48 8.87 -10.08
C GLU A 29 -3.67 10.24 -10.76
N GLY A 30 -2.71 11.17 -10.65
CA GLY A 30 -2.83 12.49 -11.27
C GLY A 30 -3.58 13.53 -10.45
N ARG A 31 -3.87 13.27 -9.15
CA ARG A 31 -4.77 14.08 -8.33
C ARG A 31 -4.08 15.29 -7.69
N ILE A 32 -4.89 16.26 -7.27
CA ILE A 32 -4.49 17.25 -6.27
C ILE A 32 -4.55 16.56 -4.90
N VAL A 33 -3.45 16.56 -4.16
CA VAL A 33 -3.38 16.12 -2.76
C VAL A 33 -3.14 17.34 -1.86
N VAL A 34 -3.95 17.48 -0.81
CA VAL A 34 -3.85 18.58 0.17
C VAL A 34 -3.70 18.00 1.57
N THR A 35 -2.68 18.42 2.32
CA THR A 35 -2.37 17.80 3.62
C THR A 35 -1.56 18.68 4.58
N ASN A 36 -1.71 18.46 5.89
CA ASN A 36 -0.89 19.05 6.95
C ASN A 36 0.21 18.11 7.50
N VAL A 37 0.32 16.87 6.99
CA VAL A 37 1.24 15.84 7.48
C VAL A 37 2.68 16.39 7.59
N GLU A 38 3.13 16.59 8.83
CA GLU A 38 4.39 17.29 9.14
C GLU A 38 5.60 16.61 8.50
N GLY A 39 6.56 17.39 7.98
CA GLY A 39 7.80 16.84 7.44
C GLY A 39 7.65 15.93 6.21
N LEU A 40 6.46 15.86 5.59
CA LEU A 40 6.28 15.30 4.25
C LEU A 40 7.06 16.14 3.23
N LYS A 41 7.83 15.49 2.36
CA LYS A 41 8.62 16.16 1.31
C LYS A 41 7.76 16.91 0.28
N SER A 42 8.38 17.82 -0.48
CA SER A 42 7.80 18.38 -1.70
C SER A 42 7.55 17.28 -2.75
N LEU A 43 6.71 17.57 -3.76
CA LEU A 43 6.42 16.63 -4.85
C LEU A 43 7.71 16.09 -5.50
N SER A 44 8.61 16.99 -5.91
CA SER A 44 9.94 16.66 -6.46
C SER A 44 10.85 15.91 -5.48
N GLY A 45 10.69 16.13 -4.17
CA GLY A 45 11.41 15.39 -3.13
C GLY A 45 10.87 13.96 -2.90
N ILE A 46 9.58 13.73 -3.18
CA ILE A 46 8.95 12.40 -3.19
C ILE A 46 9.37 11.66 -4.47
N GLU A 47 9.25 12.28 -5.64
CA GLU A 47 9.72 11.72 -6.93
C GLU A 47 11.17 11.23 -6.83
N LYS A 48 12.09 12.09 -6.38
CA LYS A 48 13.50 11.75 -6.20
C LYS A 48 13.75 10.65 -5.15
N ALA A 49 12.85 10.45 -4.19
CA ALA A 49 12.96 9.43 -3.16
C ALA A 49 12.34 8.08 -3.57
N LEU A 50 11.40 8.08 -4.51
CA LEU A 50 10.78 6.88 -5.08
C LEU A 50 11.46 6.41 -6.39
N GLY A 51 12.15 7.30 -7.08
CA GLY A 51 12.70 7.03 -8.42
C GLY A 51 11.66 7.09 -9.54
N GLU A 52 10.50 7.68 -9.28
CA GLU A 52 9.36 7.75 -10.22
C GLU A 52 8.99 9.21 -10.54
N LYS A 53 8.21 9.38 -11.60
CA LYS A 53 7.62 10.67 -12.01
C LYS A 53 6.10 10.60 -11.92
N PHE A 54 5.49 11.63 -11.35
CA PHE A 54 4.03 11.75 -11.29
C PHE A 54 3.47 12.38 -12.58
N PRO A 55 2.18 12.17 -12.91
CA PRO A 55 1.52 12.88 -14.00
C PRO A 55 1.61 14.40 -13.84
N SER A 56 1.61 15.14 -14.96
CA SER A 56 1.66 16.61 -14.97
C SER A 56 0.44 17.28 -14.34
N SER A 57 -0.67 16.56 -14.17
CA SER A 57 -1.86 17.02 -13.45
C SER A 57 -1.75 16.91 -11.93
N THR A 58 -0.76 16.19 -11.42
CA THR A 58 -0.54 15.97 -9.98
C THR A 58 -0.07 17.23 -9.30
N ARG A 59 -0.71 17.60 -8.19
CA ARG A 59 -0.25 18.68 -7.32
C ARG A 59 -0.24 18.22 -5.88
N LEU A 60 0.85 18.49 -5.16
CA LEU A 60 0.92 18.32 -3.71
C LEU A 60 0.94 19.69 -3.03
N ILE A 61 -0.04 19.92 -2.17
CA ILE A 61 -0.23 21.15 -1.40
C ILE A 61 -0.04 20.78 0.08
N ARG A 62 0.87 21.47 0.76
CA ARG A 62 1.23 21.21 2.17
C ARG A 62 1.02 22.49 2.97
N ILE A 63 0.07 22.46 3.90
CA ILE A 63 -0.29 23.58 4.77
C ILE A 63 -0.20 23.04 6.21
N PHE A 64 0.76 23.50 7.02
CA PHE A 64 0.94 22.94 8.36
C PHE A 64 -0.05 23.58 9.36
N SER A 65 -0.59 22.77 10.27
CA SER A 65 -1.52 23.22 11.34
C SER A 65 -0.77 23.66 12.62
N ARG A 66 0.36 24.36 12.48
CA ARG A 66 1.24 24.78 13.60
C ARG A 66 1.32 26.30 13.80
N SER A 67 0.59 27.08 13.03
CA SER A 67 0.48 28.53 13.14
C SER A 67 -0.99 28.95 13.08
N GLU A 68 -1.31 30.17 13.47
CA GLU A 68 -2.71 30.63 13.55
C GLU A 68 -3.37 30.69 12.16
N GLU A 69 -2.61 31.07 11.13
CA GLU A 69 -3.01 31.08 9.72
C GLU A 69 -3.24 29.64 9.23
N GLY A 70 -2.35 28.71 9.59
CA GLY A 70 -2.49 27.30 9.27
C GLY A 70 -3.74 26.67 9.91
N VAL A 71 -4.02 26.99 11.17
CA VAL A 71 -5.25 26.54 11.86
C VAL A 71 -6.49 27.21 11.25
N ARG A 72 -6.44 28.52 10.93
CA ARG A 72 -7.49 29.28 10.25
C ARG A 72 -7.85 28.65 8.89
N LEU A 73 -6.84 28.32 8.09
CA LEU A 73 -7.02 27.60 6.84
C LEU A 73 -7.71 26.26 7.06
N TRP A 74 -7.19 25.39 7.94
CA TRP A 74 -7.76 24.06 8.13
C TRP A 74 -9.16 24.05 8.77
N GLN A 75 -9.48 24.99 9.66
CA GLN A 75 -10.83 25.14 10.21
C GLN A 75 -11.86 25.59 9.14
N ASN A 76 -11.39 26.28 8.10
CA ASN A 76 -12.20 26.73 6.95
C ASN A 76 -11.85 25.97 5.64
N TRP A 77 -11.32 24.75 5.74
CA TRP A 77 -10.76 24.01 4.58
C TRP A 77 -11.70 23.93 3.38
N PHE A 78 -13.00 23.80 3.66
CA PHE A 78 -14.06 23.64 2.66
C PHE A 78 -14.35 24.90 1.84
N CYS A 79 -13.88 26.08 2.26
CA CYS A 79 -14.01 27.34 1.53
C CYS A 79 -13.02 27.42 0.35
N TRP A 80 -11.83 26.83 0.51
CA TRP A 80 -10.72 26.94 -0.45
C TRP A 80 -10.27 25.61 -1.07
N MET A 81 -10.82 24.46 -0.66
CA MET A 81 -10.43 23.15 -1.20
C MET A 81 -10.84 22.99 -2.69
N PRO A 82 -9.92 22.69 -3.63
CA PRO A 82 -10.28 22.47 -5.04
C PRO A 82 -11.16 21.24 -5.23
N THR A 83 -12.03 21.22 -6.23
CA THR A 83 -12.84 20.04 -6.57
C THR A 83 -11.96 18.84 -7.00
N GLY A 84 -12.40 17.63 -6.68
CA GLY A 84 -11.66 16.38 -6.94
C GLY A 84 -10.45 16.11 -6.03
N ALA A 85 -10.14 17.02 -5.10
CA ALA A 85 -8.98 16.90 -4.21
C ALA A 85 -9.04 15.65 -3.30
N PHE A 86 -7.85 15.09 -3.06
CA PHE A 86 -7.61 14.07 -2.05
C PHE A 86 -6.99 14.72 -0.81
N VAL A 87 -7.67 14.66 0.33
CA VAL A 87 -7.36 15.44 1.53
C VAL A 87 -6.91 14.51 2.66
N VAL A 88 -5.77 14.81 3.29
CA VAL A 88 -5.29 14.07 4.47
C VAL A 88 -4.98 15.03 5.61
N ILE A 89 -5.78 14.98 6.67
CA ILE A 89 -5.63 15.83 7.85
C ILE A 89 -5.13 14.96 9.01
N ASP A 90 -3.84 15.06 9.34
CA ASP A 90 -3.25 14.49 10.54
C ASP A 90 -3.59 15.33 11.78
N GLU A 91 -3.51 14.71 12.96
CA GLU A 91 -3.81 15.34 14.26
C GLU A 91 -5.13 16.14 14.28
N CYS A 92 -6.19 15.62 13.64
CA CYS A 92 -7.43 16.38 13.40
C CYS A 92 -8.21 16.76 14.66
N GLN A 93 -7.89 16.16 15.81
CA GLN A 93 -8.39 16.58 17.12
C GLN A 93 -7.89 17.98 17.52
N ASP A 94 -6.68 18.35 17.10
CA ASP A 94 -6.05 19.65 17.38
C ASP A 94 -6.65 20.78 16.52
N LEU A 95 -7.55 20.44 15.58
CA LEU A 95 -8.20 21.36 14.66
C LEU A 95 -9.70 21.51 14.90
N PHE A 96 -10.40 20.42 15.24
CA PHE A 96 -11.87 20.36 15.16
C PHE A 96 -12.60 19.92 16.44
N THR A 97 -11.92 19.92 17.59
CA THR A 97 -12.54 19.65 18.90
C THR A 97 -13.02 20.93 19.58
N THR A 98 -13.97 20.80 20.50
CA THR A 98 -14.40 21.89 21.39
C THR A 98 -13.25 22.46 22.22
N ASP A 99 -12.24 21.63 22.49
CA ASP A 99 -11.19 21.86 23.47
C ASP A 99 -10.10 22.78 22.89
N VAL A 100 -9.91 22.75 21.57
CA VAL A 100 -9.18 23.78 20.81
C VAL A 100 -10.07 24.97 20.40
N GLY A 101 -11.24 25.11 21.02
CA GLY A 101 -12.16 26.23 20.80
C GLY A 101 -12.97 26.18 19.49
N PHE A 102 -12.86 25.11 18.69
CA PHE A 102 -13.56 25.01 17.41
C PHE A 102 -15.08 24.97 17.59
N LYS A 103 -15.79 25.81 16.84
CA LYS A 103 -17.26 25.92 16.85
C LYS A 103 -17.76 25.79 15.42
N ARG A 104 -18.27 24.61 15.06
CA ARG A 104 -18.78 24.30 13.71
C ARG A 104 -19.89 25.26 13.24
N GLU A 105 -20.62 25.86 14.18
CA GLU A 105 -21.66 26.88 13.94
C GLU A 105 -21.07 28.22 13.46
N LYS A 106 -19.79 28.48 13.74
CA LYS A 106 -19.03 29.65 13.22
C LYS A 106 -18.25 29.34 11.95
N ALA A 107 -17.98 28.07 11.66
CA ALA A 107 -17.28 27.64 10.45
C ALA A 107 -18.25 27.62 9.25
N VAL A 108 -18.58 28.82 8.78
CA VAL A 108 -19.47 29.11 7.64
C VAL A 108 -18.66 29.33 6.35
N TYR A 109 -19.34 29.43 5.21
CA TYR A 109 -18.68 29.74 3.94
C TYR A 109 -18.09 31.16 3.93
N HIS A 110 -16.89 31.28 3.39
CA HIS A 110 -16.17 32.50 3.07
C HIS A 110 -15.61 32.40 1.63
N PRO A 111 -15.54 33.48 0.85
CA PRO A 111 -14.87 33.49 -0.45
C PRO A 111 -13.41 33.03 -0.35
N VAL A 112 -12.91 32.35 -1.39
CA VAL A 112 -11.52 31.83 -1.44
C VAL A 112 -10.49 32.97 -1.40
N GLU A 113 -10.89 34.15 -1.85
CA GLU A 113 -10.14 35.40 -1.88
C GLU A 113 -9.74 35.89 -0.49
N GLU A 114 -10.52 35.60 0.57
CA GLU A 114 -10.17 35.96 1.96
C GLU A 114 -8.97 35.16 2.51
N PHE A 115 -8.63 34.04 1.88
CA PHE A 115 -7.54 33.15 2.26
C PHE A 115 -6.29 33.33 1.38
N LYS A 116 -6.35 34.23 0.38
CA LYS A 116 -5.33 34.41 -0.66
C LYS A 116 -3.91 34.55 -0.10
N ASP A 117 -3.74 35.33 0.97
CA ASP A 117 -2.43 35.69 1.50
C ASP A 117 -1.82 34.58 2.38
N ASP A 118 -2.64 33.65 2.90
CA ASP A 118 -2.19 32.45 3.62
C ASP A 118 -1.88 31.28 2.65
N LEU A 119 -2.37 31.36 1.41
CA LEU A 119 -2.30 30.30 0.40
C LEU A 119 -1.11 30.49 -0.57
N PRO A 120 -0.66 29.42 -1.27
CA PRO A 120 0.35 29.56 -2.32
C PRO A 120 -0.08 30.55 -3.42
N ALA A 121 0.85 31.33 -3.96
CA ALA A 121 0.54 32.38 -4.95
C ALA A 121 -0.15 31.86 -6.23
N ASP A 122 0.09 30.59 -6.62
CA ASP A 122 -0.52 29.91 -7.75
C ASP A 122 -1.79 29.11 -7.39
N PHE A 123 -2.26 29.21 -6.15
CA PHE A 123 -3.40 28.44 -5.64
C PHE A 123 -4.74 28.91 -6.21
N LEU A 124 -4.96 30.21 -6.35
CA LEU A 124 -6.23 30.73 -6.89
C LEU A 124 -6.45 30.29 -8.33
N GLU A 125 -5.42 30.36 -9.18
CA GLU A 125 -5.47 29.83 -10.55
C GLU A 125 -5.83 28.33 -10.57
N LEU A 126 -5.18 27.54 -9.73
CA LEU A 126 -5.47 26.12 -9.56
C LEU A 126 -6.92 25.87 -9.09
N PHE A 127 -7.44 26.71 -8.19
CA PHE A 127 -8.82 26.60 -7.67
C PHE A 127 -9.84 26.84 -8.78
N TYR A 128 -9.79 27.97 -9.49
CA TYR A 128 -10.74 28.26 -10.59
C TYR A 128 -10.55 27.31 -11.79
N SER A 129 -9.34 26.78 -12.05
CA SER A 129 -9.14 25.75 -13.09
C SER A 129 -9.89 24.43 -12.83
N ARG A 130 -10.35 24.22 -11.58
CA ARG A 130 -11.14 23.04 -11.16
C ARG A 130 -12.59 23.41 -10.87
N TRP A 131 -12.87 24.64 -10.46
CA TRP A 131 -14.22 25.17 -10.27
C TRP A 131 -14.82 25.69 -11.59
N LEU A 132 -14.90 24.80 -12.57
CA LEU A 132 -15.40 25.09 -13.91
C LEU A 132 -16.94 25.16 -13.96
N PRO A 133 -17.52 25.94 -14.89
CA PRO A 133 -18.96 25.95 -15.12
C PRO A 133 -19.44 24.61 -15.69
N VAL A 134 -20.62 24.17 -15.26
CA VAL A 134 -21.31 23.00 -15.83
C VAL A 134 -21.93 23.40 -17.19
N PRO A 135 -21.94 22.53 -18.21
CA PRO A 135 -22.62 22.78 -19.49
C PRO A 135 -24.12 23.08 -19.32
N GLU A 136 -24.68 23.98 -20.13
CA GLU A 136 -26.07 24.47 -19.96
C GLU A 136 -27.13 23.38 -20.16
N ASP A 137 -26.88 22.45 -21.07
CA ASP A 137 -27.69 21.24 -21.28
C ASP A 137 -27.76 20.36 -20.03
N ALA A 138 -26.76 20.43 -19.14
CA ALA A 138 -26.74 19.75 -17.86
C ALA A 138 -27.27 20.60 -16.68
N ARG A 139 -27.43 21.92 -16.85
CA ARG A 139 -28.07 22.81 -15.84
C ARG A 139 -29.60 22.77 -15.91
N HIS A 140 -30.15 22.61 -17.11
CA HIS A 140 -31.59 22.63 -17.36
C HIS A 140 -32.23 21.22 -17.37
N ILE A 141 -31.62 20.28 -16.64
CA ILE A 141 -32.19 18.95 -16.42
C ILE A 141 -33.26 19.04 -15.32
N ASP A 142 -34.38 18.36 -15.52
CA ASP A 142 -35.47 18.24 -14.54
C ASP A 142 -34.94 17.75 -13.17
N GLY A 143 -35.18 18.54 -12.12
CA GLY A 143 -34.70 18.30 -10.76
C GLY A 143 -33.40 19.02 -10.33
N GLU A 144 -32.79 19.86 -11.18
CA GLU A 144 -31.62 20.70 -10.82
C GLU A 144 -31.99 22.04 -10.16
N GLU A 145 -33.25 22.47 -10.29
CA GLU A 145 -33.87 23.63 -9.63
C GLU A 145 -34.93 23.14 -8.62
N ASP A 146 -35.01 23.76 -7.43
CA ASP A 146 -36.01 23.43 -6.41
C ASP A 146 -37.29 24.26 -6.52
N ASP A 147 -38.36 23.85 -5.83
CA ASP A 147 -39.67 24.53 -5.80
C ASP A 147 -39.62 25.99 -5.28
N THR A 148 -38.45 26.47 -4.82
CA THR A 148 -38.21 27.86 -4.38
C THR A 148 -37.40 28.69 -5.39
N GLY A 149 -37.15 28.15 -6.59
CA GLY A 149 -36.39 28.80 -7.67
C GLY A 149 -34.88 28.84 -7.41
N ARG A 150 -34.34 27.83 -6.70
CA ARG A 150 -32.92 27.75 -6.36
C ARG A 150 -32.27 26.54 -7.00
N THR A 151 -31.13 26.77 -7.65
CA THR A 151 -30.30 25.70 -8.21
C THR A 151 -29.11 25.39 -7.29
N GLN A 152 -28.35 24.35 -7.63
CA GLN A 152 -27.04 24.08 -6.99
C GLN A 152 -25.87 24.84 -7.65
N TYR A 153 -26.14 25.82 -8.51
CA TYR A 153 -25.16 26.57 -9.29
C TYR A 153 -25.15 28.07 -8.97
N ASP A 154 -24.01 28.73 -9.16
CA ASP A 154 -23.90 30.19 -9.08
C ASP A 154 -24.30 30.87 -10.39
N GLU A 155 -24.24 32.21 -10.42
CA GLU A 155 -24.58 33.04 -11.59
C GLU A 155 -23.71 32.73 -12.84
N HIS A 156 -22.57 32.05 -12.66
CA HIS A 156 -21.68 31.62 -13.75
C HIS A 156 -21.89 30.13 -14.11
N GLY A 157 -22.82 29.43 -13.48
CA GLY A 157 -23.09 28.01 -13.69
C GLY A 157 -22.09 27.07 -13.01
N ARG A 158 -21.32 27.55 -12.01
CA ARG A 158 -20.35 26.75 -11.24
C ARG A 158 -21.02 26.18 -10.00
N LEU A 159 -20.62 24.99 -9.56
CA LEU A 159 -21.22 24.31 -8.39
C LEU A 159 -21.04 25.13 -7.09
N VAL A 160 -22.12 25.53 -6.42
CA VAL A 160 -22.05 26.35 -5.19
C VAL A 160 -21.34 25.59 -4.07
N TYR A 161 -20.34 26.23 -3.46
CA TYR A 161 -19.53 25.66 -2.38
C TYR A 161 -20.31 25.49 -1.05
N PRO A 162 -19.83 24.66 -0.09
CA PRO A 162 -20.63 24.32 1.08
C PRO A 162 -20.82 25.50 2.04
N TYR A 163 -22.07 25.87 2.33
CA TYR A 163 -22.42 26.95 3.27
C TYR A 163 -21.83 26.85 4.68
N ASN A 164 -21.44 25.65 5.14
CA ASN A 164 -20.77 25.43 6.43
C ASN A 164 -20.00 24.10 6.48
N PHE A 165 -19.12 23.99 7.45
CA PHE A 165 -18.22 22.87 7.70
C PHE A 165 -18.91 21.50 7.79
N TYR A 166 -20.06 21.41 8.47
CA TYR A 166 -20.80 20.14 8.60
C TYR A 166 -21.44 19.73 7.26
N GLY A 167 -21.98 20.71 6.53
CA GLY A 167 -22.45 20.55 5.17
C GLY A 167 -21.36 20.09 4.21
N ALA A 168 -20.13 20.60 4.35
CA ALA A 168 -18.98 20.18 3.55
C ALA A 168 -18.66 18.69 3.72
N PHE A 169 -18.59 18.20 4.96
CA PHE A 169 -18.36 16.79 5.24
C PHE A 169 -19.51 15.89 4.75
N MET A 170 -20.76 16.28 4.93
CA MET A 170 -21.91 15.49 4.48
C MET A 170 -22.10 15.50 2.95
N ARG A 171 -21.72 16.60 2.27
CA ARG A 171 -21.85 16.77 0.82
C ARG A 171 -20.54 16.55 0.06
N HIS A 172 -19.50 16.02 0.72
CA HIS A 172 -18.14 15.87 0.18
C HIS A 172 -18.09 15.20 -1.22
N ARG A 173 -19.03 14.29 -1.51
CA ARG A 173 -19.15 13.61 -2.80
C ARG A 173 -19.54 14.53 -3.96
N LYS A 174 -20.29 15.63 -3.74
CA LYS A 174 -20.66 16.60 -4.80
C LYS A 174 -19.41 17.29 -5.37
N TYR A 175 -18.51 17.73 -4.49
CA TYR A 175 -17.24 18.38 -4.83
C TYR A 175 -16.11 17.40 -5.17
N GLN A 176 -16.44 16.11 -5.27
CA GLN A 176 -15.53 14.99 -5.52
C GLN A 176 -14.37 14.85 -4.51
N TRP A 177 -14.56 15.29 -3.27
CA TRP A 177 -13.54 15.19 -2.22
C TRP A 177 -13.43 13.77 -1.65
N ASP A 178 -12.20 13.30 -1.50
CA ASP A 178 -11.82 12.17 -0.65
C ASP A 178 -11.09 12.71 0.58
N ILE A 179 -11.46 12.26 1.78
CA ILE A 179 -10.94 12.82 3.03
C ILE A 179 -10.52 11.69 3.98
N VAL A 180 -9.25 11.70 4.39
CA VAL A 180 -8.72 10.85 5.45
C VAL A 180 -8.36 11.72 6.65
N LEU A 181 -8.97 11.43 7.79
CA LEU A 181 -8.75 12.11 9.06
C LEU A 181 -7.93 11.21 9.98
N LEU A 182 -6.80 11.69 10.51
CA LEU A 182 -5.93 10.93 11.42
C LEU A 182 -5.95 11.56 12.83
N THR A 183 -5.96 10.73 13.87
CA THR A 183 -5.96 11.19 15.28
C THR A 183 -5.31 10.16 16.21
N PRO A 184 -4.63 10.53 17.31
CA PRO A 184 -4.14 9.59 18.30
C PRO A 184 -5.22 9.21 19.32
N ASP A 185 -6.22 10.08 19.54
CA ASP A 185 -7.36 9.84 20.42
C ASP A 185 -8.71 9.90 19.68
N TRP A 186 -9.32 8.73 19.56
CA TRP A 186 -10.64 8.55 18.97
C TRP A 186 -11.79 9.17 19.78
N THR A 187 -11.59 9.41 21.08
CA THR A 187 -12.66 9.81 21.99
C THR A 187 -12.94 11.31 21.95
N SER A 188 -11.90 12.15 21.85
CA SER A 188 -11.98 13.60 21.65
C SER A 188 -12.79 14.01 20.41
N ILE A 189 -12.68 13.28 19.30
CA ILE A 189 -13.38 13.63 18.05
C ILE A 189 -14.89 13.67 18.28
N PRO A 190 -15.61 14.78 17.97
CA PRO A 190 -17.04 14.85 18.21
C PRO A 190 -17.86 13.81 17.44
N THR A 191 -18.91 13.26 18.07
CA THR A 191 -19.77 12.21 17.49
C THR A 191 -20.42 12.63 16.17
N TRP A 192 -20.73 13.92 16.00
CA TRP A 192 -21.28 14.46 14.74
C TRP A 192 -20.28 14.35 13.59
N MET A 193 -18.97 14.54 13.85
CA MET A 193 -17.93 14.39 12.83
C MET A 193 -17.66 12.92 12.52
N ARG A 194 -17.61 12.07 13.56
CA ARG A 194 -17.55 10.62 13.38
C ARG A 194 -18.70 10.12 12.51
N GLY A 195 -19.91 10.69 12.67
CA GLY A 195 -21.09 10.40 11.86
C GLY A 195 -20.97 10.72 10.36
N CYS A 196 -20.04 11.58 9.94
CA CYS A 196 -19.81 11.88 8.52
C CYS A 196 -18.96 10.81 7.80
N ALA A 197 -18.23 9.98 8.55
CA ALA A 197 -17.32 8.98 7.98
C ALA A 197 -18.03 7.67 7.62
N GLN A 198 -17.52 6.99 6.60
CA GLN A 198 -18.02 5.70 6.14
C GLN A 198 -17.41 4.55 6.97
N GLU A 199 -16.09 4.61 7.19
CA GLU A 199 -15.32 3.63 7.95
C GLU A 199 -14.32 4.30 8.88
N ALA A 200 -13.97 3.63 9.99
CA ALA A 200 -12.92 4.04 10.91
C ALA A 200 -11.95 2.86 11.15
N TYR A 201 -10.66 3.14 11.04
CA TYR A 201 -9.60 2.15 11.17
C TYR A 201 -8.78 2.41 12.44
N SER A 202 -8.82 1.47 13.39
CA SER A 202 -7.96 1.48 14.57
C SER A 202 -6.62 0.83 14.26
N HIS A 203 -5.54 1.60 14.35
CA HIS A 203 -4.15 1.15 14.19
C HIS A 203 -3.53 0.88 15.54
N ARG A 204 -2.90 -0.29 15.67
CA ARG A 204 -2.05 -0.62 16.81
C ARG A 204 -0.74 -1.20 16.31
N SER A 205 0.38 -0.61 16.73
CA SER A 205 1.70 -1.22 16.54
C SER A 205 1.73 -2.59 17.23
N THR A 206 2.36 -3.56 16.57
CA THR A 206 2.58 -4.91 17.12
C THR A 206 4.01 -5.35 16.83
N ASP A 207 4.92 -4.40 17.04
CA ASP A 207 6.30 -4.45 16.61
C ASP A 207 7.16 -5.24 17.60
N THR A 208 7.39 -6.50 17.24
CA THR A 208 8.27 -7.43 17.96
C THR A 208 9.64 -7.49 17.27
N PHE A 209 10.68 -8.02 17.95
CA PHE A 209 12.03 -8.20 17.40
C PHE A 209 12.05 -8.80 15.97
N PHE A 210 11.26 -9.87 15.73
CA PHE A 210 11.14 -10.54 14.43
C PHE A 210 10.05 -9.94 13.50
N ARG A 211 9.23 -9.00 13.98
CA ARG A 211 8.04 -8.51 13.28
C ARG A 211 7.89 -7.00 13.42
N LYS A 212 8.69 -6.24 12.66
CA LYS A 212 8.61 -4.77 12.63
C LYS A 212 7.75 -4.24 11.47
N ARG A 213 7.20 -3.03 11.64
CA ARG A 213 6.38 -2.25 10.68
C ARG A 213 5.17 -3.03 10.16
N ARG A 214 4.50 -3.77 11.03
CA ARG A 214 3.26 -4.49 10.74
C ARG A 214 2.19 -4.10 11.77
N PRO A 215 1.59 -2.89 11.66
CA PRO A 215 0.47 -2.52 12.50
C PRO A 215 -0.72 -3.44 12.25
N ARG A 216 -1.45 -3.75 13.33
CA ARG A 216 -2.78 -4.35 13.25
C ARG A 216 -3.78 -3.24 12.98
N ILE A 217 -4.61 -3.41 11.95
CA ILE A 217 -5.60 -2.44 11.48
C ILE A 217 -6.98 -3.07 11.59
N PHE A 218 -7.78 -2.60 12.55
CA PHE A 218 -9.16 -3.05 12.79
C PHE A 218 -10.15 -2.06 12.19
N ASN A 219 -11.02 -2.52 11.28
CA ASN A 219 -12.08 -1.70 10.70
C ASN A 219 -13.34 -1.78 11.57
N HIS A 220 -13.95 -0.63 11.89
CA HIS A 220 -15.22 -0.55 12.59
C HIS A 220 -16.07 0.63 12.09
N LYS A 221 -17.37 0.58 12.38
CA LYS A 221 -18.27 1.72 12.12
C LYS A 221 -17.85 2.93 12.97
N PRO A 222 -17.82 4.16 12.45
CA PRO A 222 -17.42 5.35 13.22
C PRO A 222 -18.28 5.66 14.45
N GLN A 223 -19.55 5.23 14.48
CA GLN A 223 -20.44 5.36 15.64
C GLN A 223 -20.41 4.13 16.58
N SER A 224 -19.52 3.17 16.35
CA SER A 224 -19.34 1.99 17.21
C SER A 224 -18.70 2.38 18.55
N SER A 225 -19.28 1.91 19.66
CA SER A 225 -18.63 1.92 20.98
C SER A 225 -17.41 1.00 21.04
N LYS A 226 -17.39 -0.06 20.23
CA LYS A 226 -16.21 -0.91 20.01
C LYS A 226 -15.31 -0.29 18.94
N SER A 227 -14.29 0.44 19.37
CA SER A 227 -13.24 1.01 18.52
C SER A 227 -11.97 0.15 18.43
N GLN A 228 -11.86 -0.91 19.24
CA GLN A 228 -10.75 -1.86 19.24
C GLN A 228 -11.27 -3.31 19.15
N PRO A 229 -10.50 -4.25 18.58
CA PRO A 229 -10.91 -5.65 18.50
C PRO A 229 -10.94 -6.30 19.88
N SER A 230 -12.06 -6.98 20.18
CA SER A 230 -12.40 -7.53 21.50
C SER A 230 -12.62 -9.05 21.45
N THR A 231 -13.36 -9.53 20.44
CA THR A 231 -13.73 -10.93 20.25
C THR A 231 -12.79 -11.59 19.24
N LYS A 232 -12.63 -12.93 19.31
CA LYS A 232 -11.80 -13.72 18.38
C LYS A 232 -12.16 -13.46 16.90
N ALA A 233 -13.43 -13.14 16.59
CA ALA A 233 -13.88 -12.71 15.27
C ALA A 233 -13.31 -11.34 14.87
N ASP A 234 -13.35 -10.34 15.76
CA ASP A 234 -12.75 -9.01 15.56
C ASP A 234 -11.24 -9.11 15.26
N PHE A 235 -10.54 -10.02 15.93
CA PHE A 235 -9.13 -10.29 15.66
C PHE A 235 -8.87 -11.01 14.32
N ALA A 236 -9.86 -11.73 13.79
CA ALA A 236 -9.79 -12.38 12.47
C ALA A 236 -10.16 -11.43 11.32
N SER A 237 -10.97 -10.38 11.57
CA SER A 237 -11.25 -9.32 10.60
C SER A 237 -10.19 -8.20 10.59
N CYS A 238 -9.27 -8.19 11.56
CA CYS A 238 -8.10 -7.30 11.54
C CYS A 238 -7.19 -7.57 10.33
N THR A 239 -6.86 -6.52 9.58
CA THR A 239 -5.85 -6.57 8.53
C THR A 239 -4.48 -6.15 9.07
N SER A 240 -3.40 -6.47 8.33
CA SER A 240 -2.02 -6.10 8.69
C SER A 240 -1.20 -5.89 7.40
N LYS A 241 -1.11 -4.64 6.92
CA LYS A 241 -0.20 -4.30 5.82
C LYS A 241 1.21 -4.02 6.37
N LYS A 242 2.25 -4.56 5.73
CA LYS A 242 3.63 -4.20 6.06
C LYS A 242 3.93 -2.83 5.48
N ILE A 243 4.35 -1.89 6.31
CA ILE A 243 4.75 -0.55 5.87
C ILE A 243 6.22 -0.62 5.42
N PRO A 244 6.56 -0.19 4.18
CA PRO A 244 7.93 -0.21 3.67
C PRO A 244 8.90 0.68 4.47
N LEU A 245 10.20 0.66 4.14
CA LEU A 245 11.15 1.59 4.75
C LEU A 245 11.08 2.97 4.08
N ASP A 246 10.72 2.98 2.81
CA ASP A 246 10.88 4.10 1.89
C ASP A 246 9.93 5.25 2.25
N VAL A 247 8.81 4.95 2.92
CA VAL A 247 7.91 5.97 3.51
C VAL A 247 8.63 6.88 4.51
N PHE A 248 9.58 6.36 5.28
CA PHE A 248 10.37 7.16 6.24
C PHE A 248 11.45 8.00 5.54
N ALA A 249 11.68 7.77 4.24
CA ALA A 249 12.40 8.68 3.36
C ALA A 249 11.48 9.72 2.69
N LEU A 250 10.14 9.54 2.71
CA LEU A 250 9.17 10.54 2.22
C LEU A 250 8.71 11.52 3.29
N TYR A 251 8.64 11.06 4.54
CA TYR A 251 7.97 11.73 5.66
C TYR A 251 8.76 11.55 6.98
N LYS A 252 8.82 12.61 7.79
CA LYS A 252 9.43 12.60 9.14
C LYS A 252 8.34 12.66 10.21
N SER A 253 8.13 11.55 10.91
CA SER A 253 7.14 11.39 11.99
C SER A 253 7.46 12.13 13.29
N THR A 254 8.70 12.60 13.49
CA THR A 254 9.07 13.45 14.63
C THR A 254 10.00 14.56 14.14
N GLY A 255 9.73 15.82 14.54
CA GLY A 255 10.57 16.97 14.20
C GLY A 255 12.01 16.84 14.75
N THR A 256 12.19 16.11 15.85
CA THR A 256 13.48 15.79 16.47
C THR A 256 14.21 14.62 15.81
N GLY A 257 13.60 13.90 14.86
CA GLY A 257 14.18 12.73 14.19
C GLY A 257 14.36 11.48 15.06
N GLY A 258 14.00 11.54 16.35
CA GLY A 258 14.17 10.46 17.30
C GLY A 258 13.06 9.41 17.24
N PHE A 259 13.47 8.14 17.22
CA PHE A 259 12.72 6.94 17.64
C PHE A 259 11.33 6.67 17.02
N ASN A 260 11.33 5.95 15.89
CA ASN A 260 10.14 5.27 15.33
C ASN A 260 9.90 3.84 15.89
N GLU A 261 10.61 3.44 16.95
CA GLU A 261 10.38 2.15 17.61
C GLU A 261 9.36 2.29 18.74
N SER A 262 8.13 1.82 18.49
CA SER A 262 7.11 1.67 19.54
C SER A 262 7.59 0.64 20.56
N LYS A 263 8.02 1.07 21.75
CA LYS A 263 8.59 0.22 22.83
C LYS A 263 7.59 -0.76 23.50
N ALA A 264 6.50 -1.13 22.82
CA ALA A 264 5.33 -1.76 23.40
C ALA A 264 5.51 -3.25 23.76
N ASP A 265 6.19 -4.04 22.91
CA ASP A 265 6.22 -5.51 23.02
C ASP A 265 7.61 -6.10 23.37
N LEU A 266 8.61 -5.27 23.72
CA LEU A 266 9.94 -5.75 24.16
C LEU A 266 9.97 -6.28 25.60
N THR A 267 8.87 -6.13 26.34
CA THR A 267 8.77 -6.29 27.80
C THR A 267 8.97 -7.72 28.28
N MET A 268 8.62 -8.73 27.47
CA MET A 268 8.61 -10.13 27.93
C MET A 268 10.01 -10.74 27.96
N LEU A 269 10.74 -10.70 26.85
CA LEU A 269 12.09 -11.28 26.72
C LEU A 269 13.19 -10.48 27.45
N LYS A 270 12.96 -9.20 27.75
CA LYS A 270 13.84 -8.40 28.62
C LYS A 270 13.43 -8.41 30.10
N SER A 271 12.38 -9.15 30.49
CA SER A 271 12.04 -9.24 31.91
C SER A 271 13.10 -10.09 32.65
N PRO A 272 13.77 -9.56 33.69
CA PRO A 272 14.87 -10.28 34.35
C PRO A 272 14.39 -11.58 35.02
N LYS A 273 13.13 -11.62 35.46
CA LYS A 273 12.47 -12.81 36.02
C LYS A 273 12.38 -13.96 35.00
N PHE A 274 12.04 -13.67 33.74
CA PHE A 274 12.00 -14.69 32.69
C PHE A 274 13.40 -15.19 32.32
N LEU A 275 14.38 -14.28 32.25
CA LEU A 275 15.76 -14.63 31.91
C LEU A 275 16.40 -15.52 32.99
N VAL A 276 16.18 -15.22 34.27
CA VAL A 276 16.59 -16.09 35.39
C VAL A 276 15.89 -17.45 35.33
N ALA A 277 14.56 -17.49 35.08
CA ALA A 277 13.83 -18.75 34.96
C ALA A 277 14.33 -19.63 33.79
N MET A 278 14.64 -19.03 32.64
CA MET A 278 15.24 -19.72 31.50
C MET A 278 16.64 -20.27 31.83
N LEU A 279 17.46 -19.50 32.55
CA LEU A 279 18.80 -19.91 32.96
C LEU A 279 18.75 -21.09 33.94
N ILE A 280 17.83 -21.06 34.92
CA ILE A 280 17.56 -22.19 35.83
C ILE A 280 17.11 -23.44 35.05
N ALA A 281 16.22 -23.29 34.06
CA ALA A 281 15.75 -24.40 33.24
C ALA A 281 16.85 -25.01 32.36
N LEU A 282 17.82 -24.21 31.89
CA LEU A 282 19.00 -24.72 31.17
C LEU A 282 19.99 -25.42 32.11
N LEU A 283 20.19 -24.91 33.33
CA LEU A 283 21.03 -25.56 34.34
C LEU A 283 20.45 -26.91 34.80
N SER A 284 19.14 -27.00 35.04
CA SER A 284 18.51 -28.27 35.43
C SER A 284 18.53 -29.29 34.29
N MET A 285 18.34 -28.87 33.03
CA MET A 285 18.50 -29.73 31.86
C MET A 285 19.95 -30.22 31.71
N GLY A 286 20.94 -29.34 31.91
CA GLY A 286 22.36 -29.69 31.89
C GLY A 286 22.74 -30.70 32.98
N TYR A 287 22.26 -30.49 34.21
CA TYR A 287 22.47 -31.41 35.32
C TYR A 287 21.80 -32.78 35.09
N PHE A 288 20.59 -32.80 34.53
CA PHE A 288 19.90 -34.03 34.16
C PHE A 288 20.67 -34.81 33.09
N LEU A 289 21.14 -34.15 32.04
CA LEU A 289 21.94 -34.79 30.98
C LEU A 289 23.30 -35.28 31.49
N TRP A 290 23.96 -34.53 32.39
CA TRP A 290 25.21 -34.94 33.03
C TRP A 290 25.02 -36.16 33.94
N SER A 291 23.96 -36.17 34.77
CA SER A 291 23.60 -37.30 35.62
C SER A 291 23.25 -38.55 34.80
N MET A 292 22.44 -38.38 33.74
CA MET A 292 22.10 -39.46 32.80
C MET A 292 23.34 -40.00 32.08
N TYR A 293 24.27 -39.13 31.66
CA TYR A 293 25.55 -39.56 31.09
C TYR A 293 26.38 -40.38 32.10
N HIS A 294 26.48 -39.92 33.35
CA HIS A 294 27.19 -40.67 34.38
C HIS A 294 26.56 -42.06 34.60
N VAL A 295 25.23 -42.15 34.74
CA VAL A 295 24.53 -43.44 34.97
C VAL A 295 24.64 -44.40 33.77
N PHE A 296 24.77 -43.91 32.54
CA PHE A 296 24.90 -44.75 31.34
C PHE A 296 26.35 -45.05 30.91
N PHE A 297 27.36 -44.32 31.42
CA PHE A 297 28.75 -44.46 30.99
C PHE A 297 29.78 -44.64 32.12
N SER A 298 29.38 -44.64 33.40
CA SER A 298 30.27 -45.06 34.49
C SER A 298 30.25 -46.58 34.68
N ASP A 299 31.11 -47.27 33.93
CA ASP A 299 31.56 -48.62 34.27
C ASP A 299 32.42 -48.57 35.55
N THR A 300 31.75 -48.47 36.70
CA THR A 300 32.34 -48.66 38.03
C THR A 300 31.67 -49.85 38.68
N VAL A 301 32.23 -51.03 38.44
CA VAL A 301 31.96 -52.21 39.26
C VAL A 301 32.48 -51.93 40.66
N ASP A 302 31.58 -51.79 41.62
CA ASP A 302 31.87 -52.24 42.98
C ASP A 302 30.59 -52.75 43.66
N SER A 303 30.75 -53.67 44.59
CA SER A 303 29.63 -54.41 45.21
C SER A 303 29.78 -54.47 46.72
N ASN A 304 28.64 -54.55 47.41
CA ASN A 304 28.50 -54.41 48.86
C ASN A 304 28.63 -52.94 49.32
N GLN A 305 28.02 -52.49 50.41
CA GLN A 305 27.49 -53.25 51.56
C GLN A 305 26.14 -52.67 52.03
N ALA A 306 25.27 -53.52 52.59
CA ALA A 306 23.93 -53.13 53.05
C ALA A 306 23.85 -53.00 54.59
N SER A 307 23.06 -52.03 55.09
CA SER A 307 22.76 -51.89 56.53
C SER A 307 21.32 -51.40 56.80
N VAL A 308 20.44 -52.40 56.88
CA VAL A 308 19.09 -52.48 57.49
C VAL A 308 18.69 -51.40 58.52
N ALA A 309 17.45 -50.87 58.42
CA ALA A 309 16.51 -50.67 59.55
C ALA A 309 15.07 -50.28 59.15
N SER A 310 14.09 -51.15 59.43
CA SER A 310 12.72 -50.88 59.97
C SER A 310 11.72 -49.93 59.25
N ALA A 311 10.39 -50.17 59.20
CA ALA A 311 9.57 -51.25 59.78
C ALA A 311 8.20 -51.48 59.06
N SER A 312 7.68 -52.72 59.22
CA SER A 312 6.24 -53.14 59.30
C SER A 312 5.19 -52.70 58.26
N GLY A 313 4.54 -53.66 57.56
CA GLY A 313 3.40 -53.40 56.64
C GLY A 313 2.65 -54.61 56.05
N ALA A 314 2.47 -55.69 56.83
CA ALA A 314 1.76 -56.96 56.57
C ALA A 314 0.97 -57.27 55.24
N SER A 315 1.34 -58.42 54.62
CA SER A 315 0.46 -59.44 53.97
C SER A 315 -0.22 -59.11 52.60
N HIS A 316 -0.67 -60.06 51.75
CA HIS A 316 -0.85 -61.55 51.84
C HIS A 316 -0.74 -62.22 50.44
N HIS A 317 -0.30 -63.50 50.38
CA HIS A 317 -0.34 -64.48 49.24
C HIS A 317 0.36 -64.13 47.89
N SER A 318 1.24 -64.97 47.29
CA SER A 318 1.19 -66.40 46.87
C SER A 318 0.32 -66.65 45.63
N ASN A 319 0.67 -67.47 44.62
CA ASN A 319 1.93 -68.11 44.15
C ASN A 319 1.66 -68.74 42.75
N VAL A 320 2.53 -69.63 42.24
CA VAL A 320 2.35 -70.52 41.05
C VAL A 320 2.67 -69.83 39.69
N VAL A 321 3.75 -70.10 38.93
CA VAL A 321 4.42 -71.35 38.44
C VAL A 321 3.57 -72.01 37.33
N GLU A 322 3.99 -72.32 36.09
CA GLU A 322 5.28 -72.44 35.34
C GLU A 322 5.01 -72.03 33.84
N LYS A 323 5.78 -72.26 32.74
CA LYS A 323 7.02 -72.99 32.39
C LYS A 323 7.68 -72.40 31.10
N LEU A 324 8.68 -73.10 30.57
CA LEU A 324 9.14 -73.28 29.18
C LEU A 324 8.14 -72.94 28.03
N ASP A 325 8.57 -72.69 26.78
CA ASP A 325 9.88 -72.96 26.13
C ASP A 325 10.23 -71.96 24.99
N SER A 326 11.39 -72.21 24.37
CA SER A 326 11.94 -71.80 23.07
C SER A 326 10.93 -71.75 21.88
N LYS A 327 11.25 -71.18 20.70
CA LYS A 327 12.52 -71.28 19.95
C LYS A 327 12.64 -70.27 18.78
N TYR A 328 13.88 -69.84 18.53
CA TYR A 328 14.48 -69.43 17.25
C TYR A 328 13.59 -68.80 16.15
N SER A 329 13.99 -67.60 15.74
CA SER A 329 14.47 -67.39 14.35
C SER A 329 15.52 -66.29 14.34
N ALA A 330 16.61 -66.52 13.60
CA ALA A 330 17.64 -65.54 13.34
C ALA A 330 17.90 -65.48 11.84
N ASP A 331 17.95 -64.27 11.28
CA ASP A 331 19.04 -63.84 10.42
C ASP A 331 19.07 -62.29 10.40
N THR A 332 20.17 -61.53 10.43
CA THR A 332 21.58 -61.63 9.96
C THR A 332 21.85 -60.59 8.87
N SER A 333 21.89 -59.33 9.32
CA SER A 333 22.97 -58.37 9.01
C SER A 333 23.19 -57.79 7.59
N SER A 334 23.80 -56.60 7.60
CA SER A 334 24.52 -55.94 6.48
C SER A 334 23.68 -55.36 5.32
N GLY A 335 24.11 -54.29 4.63
CA GLY A 335 25.30 -53.48 4.92
C GLY A 335 25.50 -52.24 4.04
N ARG A 336 25.36 -51.05 4.64
CA ARG A 336 26.25 -49.87 4.53
C ARG A 336 27.12 -49.70 3.25
N LYS A 337 26.88 -48.63 2.46
CA LYS A 337 27.92 -47.67 2.03
C LYS A 337 27.38 -46.41 1.33
N ASN A 338 28.23 -45.37 1.31
CA ASN A 338 27.97 -44.04 0.78
C ASN A 338 28.43 -43.92 -0.69
N SER A 339 27.99 -42.88 -1.40
CA SER A 339 28.89 -42.05 -2.21
C SER A 339 28.30 -40.65 -2.44
N SER A 340 29.12 -39.71 -2.93
CA SER A 340 28.74 -38.31 -3.16
C SER A 340 29.44 -37.76 -4.41
N SER A 341 28.71 -37.00 -5.24
CA SER A 341 29.24 -36.12 -6.28
C SER A 341 28.49 -34.78 -6.18
N VAL A 342 29.11 -33.60 -6.04
CA VAL A 342 30.24 -32.95 -6.74
C VAL A 342 29.74 -32.08 -7.91
N VAL A 343 30.24 -30.84 -7.93
CA VAL A 343 29.93 -29.76 -8.87
C VAL A 343 30.89 -29.81 -10.06
N ASP A 344 30.43 -29.44 -11.25
CA ASP A 344 31.31 -29.21 -12.40
C ASP A 344 30.99 -27.85 -13.08
N SER A 345 31.99 -27.27 -13.77
CA SER A 345 32.00 -25.90 -14.27
C SER A 345 32.80 -25.76 -15.58
N GLY A 346 32.27 -26.34 -16.66
CA GLY A 346 32.85 -26.26 -18.01
C GLY A 346 32.89 -24.86 -18.61
N ARG A 347 34.05 -24.49 -19.19
CA ARG A 347 34.30 -23.26 -19.97
C ARG A 347 35.22 -23.60 -21.14
N ARG A 348 35.13 -22.82 -22.24
CA ARG A 348 35.79 -22.99 -23.56
C ARG A 348 34.96 -23.87 -24.53
N ASN A 349 35.02 -23.69 -25.85
CA ASN A 349 35.95 -22.85 -26.63
C ASN A 349 35.24 -21.93 -27.65
N GLU A 350 36.04 -21.08 -28.29
CA GLU A 350 35.66 -20.03 -29.24
C GLU A 350 35.93 -20.50 -30.69
N SER A 351 35.06 -20.14 -31.64
CA SER A 351 35.30 -20.34 -33.08
C SER A 351 34.58 -19.26 -33.90
N ASP A 352 35.38 -18.44 -34.57
CA ASP A 352 35.00 -17.30 -35.40
C ASP A 352 34.04 -17.65 -36.55
N HIS A 353 33.07 -16.77 -36.82
CA HIS A 353 32.31 -16.73 -38.06
C HIS A 353 31.86 -15.30 -38.37
N THR A 354 32.14 -14.86 -39.61
CA THR A 354 31.85 -13.52 -40.13
C THR A 354 30.35 -13.20 -40.19
N PRO A 355 29.96 -11.92 -40.07
CA PRO A 355 28.56 -11.51 -40.06
C PRO A 355 27.93 -11.58 -41.47
N ASP A 356 27.24 -12.67 -41.77
CA ASP A 356 26.37 -12.74 -42.95
C ASP A 356 25.21 -11.74 -42.82
N ASN A 357 25.01 -10.97 -43.87
CA ASN A 357 24.11 -9.81 -43.88
C ASN A 357 22.66 -10.26 -44.14
N VAL A 358 22.00 -10.81 -43.13
CA VAL A 358 20.62 -11.31 -43.23
C VAL A 358 19.61 -10.17 -43.15
N ASP A 359 18.96 -9.90 -44.28
CA ASP A 359 17.91 -8.89 -44.43
C ASP A 359 16.73 -9.12 -43.48
N THR A 360 16.56 -8.17 -42.54
CA THR A 360 15.28 -7.53 -42.14
C THR A 360 13.97 -8.33 -42.01
N ILE A 361 14.00 -9.66 -41.81
CA ILE A 361 12.83 -10.44 -41.40
C ILE A 361 12.51 -10.12 -39.93
N ASN A 362 11.55 -9.22 -39.71
CA ASN A 362 11.05 -8.88 -38.39
C ASN A 362 10.53 -10.13 -37.65
N PRO A 363 11.09 -10.54 -36.49
CA PRO A 363 10.67 -11.74 -35.78
C PRO A 363 9.20 -11.70 -35.31
N PHE A 364 8.59 -10.51 -35.22
CA PHE A 364 7.17 -10.39 -34.89
C PHE A 364 6.24 -10.82 -36.03
N LYS A 365 6.70 -10.81 -37.30
CA LYS A 365 5.93 -11.25 -38.48
C LYS A 365 5.61 -12.76 -38.43
N GLU A 366 6.49 -13.55 -37.84
CA GLU A 366 6.33 -14.99 -37.64
C GLU A 366 5.31 -15.34 -36.55
N ALA A 367 5.17 -14.47 -35.54
CA ALA A 367 4.30 -14.65 -34.38
C ALA A 367 2.90 -14.10 -34.61
N PHE A 368 2.77 -12.99 -35.34
CA PHE A 368 1.53 -12.23 -35.52
C PHE A 368 1.16 -12.03 -37.01
N PRO A 369 0.85 -13.10 -37.77
CA PRO A 369 0.49 -13.00 -39.19
C PRO A 369 -0.79 -12.20 -39.51
N ILE A 370 -1.54 -11.76 -38.48
CA ILE A 370 -2.67 -10.83 -38.63
C ILE A 370 -2.18 -9.38 -38.76
N PHE A 371 -1.01 -9.05 -38.21
CA PHE A 371 -0.45 -7.70 -38.17
C PHE A 371 0.78 -7.59 -39.08
N ASN A 372 0.62 -7.94 -40.36
CA ASN A 372 1.71 -8.01 -41.35
C ASN A 372 2.51 -6.70 -41.54
N SER A 373 1.96 -5.56 -41.10
CA SER A 373 2.60 -4.23 -41.15
C SER A 373 3.21 -3.78 -39.81
N ALA A 374 3.16 -4.60 -38.76
CA ALA A 374 3.67 -4.22 -37.43
C ALA A 374 5.20 -4.06 -37.44
N LYS A 375 5.67 -2.92 -36.93
CA LYS A 375 7.08 -2.65 -36.64
C LYS A 375 7.48 -3.33 -35.32
N HIS A 376 6.71 -3.10 -34.26
CA HIS A 376 6.97 -3.63 -32.92
C HIS A 376 5.69 -4.12 -32.23
N VAL A 377 5.83 -5.08 -31.33
CA VAL A 377 4.77 -5.55 -30.44
C VAL A 377 5.30 -5.58 -29.01
N TYR A 378 4.59 -4.93 -28.09
CA TYR A 378 5.00 -4.77 -26.69
C TYR A 378 3.89 -5.19 -25.72
N LEU A 379 4.25 -5.82 -24.62
CA LEU A 379 3.36 -6.00 -23.47
C LEU A 379 3.19 -4.66 -22.75
N THR A 380 1.96 -4.18 -22.60
CA THR A 380 1.67 -2.88 -21.95
C THR A 380 0.81 -2.98 -20.69
N GLY A 381 0.36 -4.18 -20.33
CA GLY A 381 -0.28 -4.41 -19.05
C GLY A 381 -0.85 -5.81 -18.92
N GLU A 382 -1.04 -6.22 -17.68
CA GLU A 382 -1.67 -7.48 -17.32
C GLU A 382 -2.79 -7.29 -16.28
N LEU A 383 -3.74 -8.21 -16.27
CA LEU A 383 -4.85 -8.25 -15.34
C LEU A 383 -5.00 -9.69 -14.82
N LYS A 384 -4.26 -9.99 -13.75
CA LYS A 384 -4.34 -11.25 -13.00
C LYS A 384 -5.70 -11.36 -12.29
N THR A 385 -6.59 -12.23 -12.77
CA THR A 385 -7.90 -12.50 -12.16
C THR A 385 -7.82 -13.78 -11.33
N VAL A 386 -8.08 -13.70 -10.01
CA VAL A 386 -7.95 -14.84 -9.07
C VAL A 386 -9.32 -15.23 -8.51
N GLY A 387 -9.79 -16.43 -8.83
CA GLY A 387 -10.99 -17.04 -8.25
C GLY A 387 -10.67 -18.23 -7.33
N LYS A 388 -11.65 -18.69 -6.55
CA LYS A 388 -11.47 -19.73 -5.50
C LYS A 388 -10.95 -21.11 -5.98
N LYS A 389 -10.90 -21.37 -7.29
CA LYS A 389 -10.36 -22.62 -7.88
C LYS A 389 -9.44 -22.41 -9.09
N PHE A 390 -9.38 -21.20 -9.65
CA PHE A 390 -8.63 -20.90 -10.88
C PHE A 390 -8.13 -19.46 -10.85
N SER A 391 -6.89 -19.25 -11.28
CA SER A 391 -6.35 -17.94 -11.65
C SER A 391 -6.14 -17.88 -13.16
N TYR A 392 -6.32 -16.71 -13.76
CA TYR A 392 -6.04 -16.49 -15.18
C TYR A 392 -5.62 -15.03 -15.43
N THR A 393 -4.58 -14.85 -16.24
CA THR A 393 -4.02 -13.53 -16.58
C THR A 393 -4.51 -13.10 -17.96
N LYS A 394 -5.08 -11.90 -18.05
CA LYS A 394 -5.37 -11.23 -19.32
C LYS A 394 -4.22 -10.28 -19.63
N PHE A 395 -3.75 -10.23 -20.88
CA PHE A 395 -2.68 -9.33 -21.30
C PHE A 395 -3.21 -8.27 -22.27
N VAL A 396 -2.57 -7.10 -22.28
CA VAL A 396 -2.77 -6.05 -23.27
C VAL A 396 -1.45 -5.83 -24.01
N PHE A 397 -1.52 -5.85 -25.34
CA PHE A 397 -0.39 -5.62 -26.22
C PHE A 397 -0.57 -4.30 -26.96
N ARG A 398 0.49 -3.50 -27.05
CA ARG A 398 0.60 -2.40 -28.02
C ARG A 398 1.28 -2.93 -29.28
N ILE A 399 0.76 -2.56 -30.45
CA ILE A 399 1.26 -2.93 -31.77
C ILE A 399 1.51 -1.64 -32.52
N ASP A 400 2.77 -1.35 -32.83
CA ASP A 400 3.17 -0.13 -33.53
C ASP A 400 3.23 -0.40 -35.03
N MET A 401 2.35 0.23 -35.78
CA MET A 401 2.23 0.15 -37.25
C MET A 401 2.78 1.44 -37.91
N PRO A 402 2.79 1.57 -39.25
CA PRO A 402 3.28 2.78 -39.91
C PRO A 402 2.39 4.02 -39.70
N ASP A 403 1.12 3.80 -39.41
CA ASP A 403 0.02 4.76 -39.25
C ASP A 403 -0.34 5.07 -37.79
N GLY A 404 -0.07 4.16 -36.85
CA GLY A 404 -0.30 4.42 -35.42
C GLY A 404 0.05 3.27 -34.47
N SER A 405 -0.15 3.50 -33.16
CA SER A 405 -0.05 2.50 -32.09
C SER A 405 -1.43 1.95 -31.72
N TYR A 406 -1.67 0.67 -31.96
CA TYR A 406 -2.93 -0.02 -31.69
C TYR A 406 -2.84 -0.88 -30.42
N TYR A 407 -3.95 -1.07 -29.71
CA TYR A 407 -4.00 -1.86 -28.47
C TYR A 407 -4.93 -3.07 -28.59
N VAL A 408 -4.39 -4.27 -28.38
CA VAL A 408 -5.12 -5.54 -28.54
C VAL A 408 -5.04 -6.38 -27.26
N ARG A 409 -6.17 -6.96 -26.85
CA ARG A 409 -6.29 -7.76 -25.61
C ARG A 409 -6.13 -9.25 -25.92
N SER A 410 -5.47 -10.01 -25.03
CA SER A 410 -5.20 -11.45 -25.23
C SER A 410 -6.45 -12.29 -25.49
N HIS A 411 -7.61 -11.93 -24.93
CA HIS A 411 -8.89 -12.60 -25.22
C HIS A 411 -9.33 -12.49 -26.69
N ALA A 412 -9.02 -11.38 -27.38
CA ALA A 412 -9.30 -11.27 -28.81
C ALA A 412 -8.38 -12.20 -29.61
N LEU A 413 -7.08 -12.16 -29.32
CA LEU A 413 -6.06 -13.00 -29.96
C LEU A 413 -6.30 -14.50 -29.71
N ALA A 414 -6.80 -14.89 -28.53
CA ALA A 414 -7.14 -16.27 -28.23
C ALA A 414 -8.20 -16.84 -29.18
N LYS A 415 -9.16 -16.02 -29.66
CA LYS A 415 -10.14 -16.44 -30.68
C LYS A 415 -9.51 -16.69 -32.06
N TYR A 416 -8.33 -16.13 -32.31
CA TYR A 416 -7.52 -16.39 -33.51
C TYR A 416 -6.47 -17.51 -33.30
N GLY A 417 -6.55 -18.28 -32.21
CA GLY A 417 -5.66 -19.44 -31.97
C GLY A 417 -4.34 -19.13 -31.26
N TYR A 418 -4.23 -17.98 -30.59
CA TYR A 418 -3.03 -17.59 -29.84
C TYR A 418 -3.13 -18.04 -28.38
N TYR A 419 -2.08 -18.69 -27.86
CA TYR A 419 -1.99 -19.10 -26.46
C TYR A 419 -0.91 -18.29 -25.73
N PHE A 420 -1.19 -17.95 -24.47
CA PHE A 420 -0.34 -17.06 -23.67
C PHE A 420 0.13 -17.78 -22.41
N GLU A 421 1.44 -17.88 -22.26
CA GLU A 421 2.11 -18.48 -21.10
C GLU A 421 2.80 -17.36 -20.31
N TYR A 422 2.30 -17.07 -19.12
CA TYR A 422 2.88 -16.09 -18.19
C TYR A 422 4.28 -16.56 -17.75
N ILE A 423 5.26 -15.67 -17.76
CA ILE A 423 6.62 -15.95 -17.30
C ILE A 423 7.02 -14.93 -16.23
N ASP A 424 6.85 -13.63 -16.50
CA ASP A 424 7.11 -12.55 -15.55
C ASP A 424 6.20 -11.34 -15.80
N ASP A 425 6.16 -10.37 -14.88
CA ASP A 425 5.31 -9.16 -14.94
C ASP A 425 5.56 -8.30 -16.20
N CYS A 426 6.72 -8.48 -16.86
CA CYS A 426 7.11 -7.82 -18.10
C CYS A 426 7.50 -8.80 -19.24
N LEU A 427 7.17 -10.09 -19.11
CA LEU A 427 7.58 -11.13 -20.08
C LEU A 427 6.50 -12.22 -20.26
N VAL A 428 6.01 -12.39 -21.49
CA VAL A 428 5.01 -13.40 -21.85
C VAL A 428 5.44 -14.22 -23.06
N SER A 429 5.29 -15.54 -22.98
CA SER A 429 5.50 -16.46 -24.09
C SER A 429 4.20 -16.58 -24.90
N VAL A 430 4.18 -16.02 -26.11
CA VAL A 430 3.08 -16.14 -27.07
C VAL A 430 3.31 -17.36 -27.95
N LYS A 431 2.33 -18.25 -28.05
CA LYS A 431 2.36 -19.45 -28.90
C LYS A 431 1.29 -19.36 -29.98
N TYR A 432 1.66 -19.67 -31.23
CA TYR A 432 0.75 -19.73 -32.37
C TYR A 432 1.12 -20.93 -33.25
N GLY A 433 0.19 -21.88 -33.41
CA GLY A 433 0.47 -23.17 -34.04
C GLY A 433 1.64 -23.90 -33.36
N LYS A 434 2.70 -24.20 -34.12
CA LYS A 434 3.94 -24.81 -33.60
C LYS A 434 4.99 -23.79 -33.12
N ARG A 435 4.75 -22.48 -33.29
CA ARG A 435 5.73 -21.41 -33.00
C ARG A 435 5.54 -20.85 -31.59
N ARG A 436 6.64 -20.39 -30.98
CA ARG A 436 6.68 -19.71 -29.68
C ARG A 436 7.58 -18.49 -29.81
N VAL A 437 7.10 -17.31 -29.42
CA VAL A 437 7.86 -16.05 -29.41
C VAL A 437 7.66 -15.33 -28.07
N MET A 438 8.73 -14.71 -27.59
CA MET A 438 8.76 -13.96 -26.33
C MET A 438 8.39 -12.50 -26.59
N VAL A 439 7.40 -11.97 -25.86
CA VAL A 439 7.01 -10.56 -25.93
C VAL A 439 7.29 -9.90 -24.59
N MET A 440 7.97 -8.75 -24.64
CA MET A 440 8.40 -7.96 -23.49
C MET A 440 7.75 -6.56 -23.51
N CYS A 441 7.90 -5.77 -22.45
CA CYS A 441 7.45 -4.38 -22.46
C CYS A 441 8.25 -3.50 -23.44
N ALA A 442 7.74 -2.30 -23.73
CA ALA A 442 8.48 -1.31 -24.50
C ALA A 442 9.76 -0.87 -23.73
N PRO A 443 10.94 -0.83 -24.38
CA PRO A 443 12.15 -0.32 -23.74
C PRO A 443 11.99 1.18 -23.43
N TYR A 444 12.54 1.62 -22.30
CA TYR A 444 12.41 3.00 -21.83
C TYR A 444 13.32 3.93 -22.64
N SER A 445 12.72 4.76 -23.50
CA SER A 445 13.47 5.82 -24.19
C SER A 445 13.66 7.03 -23.28
N ASN A 446 14.91 7.36 -22.97
CA ASN A 446 15.29 8.61 -22.29
C ASN A 446 15.25 9.84 -23.22
N GLN A 447 14.87 9.69 -24.50
CA GLN A 447 14.84 10.81 -25.43
C GLN A 447 13.59 11.67 -25.22
N LEU A 448 13.81 12.86 -24.67
CA LEU A 448 12.86 13.97 -24.73
C LEU A 448 12.41 14.17 -26.19
N PRO A 449 11.10 14.29 -26.48
CA PRO A 449 10.67 14.73 -27.79
C PRO A 449 11.14 16.18 -27.97
N VAL A 450 12.05 16.39 -28.93
CA VAL A 450 12.52 17.74 -29.28
C VAL A 450 11.32 18.53 -29.80
N SER A 451 10.88 19.52 -29.05
CA SER A 451 9.79 20.40 -29.47
C SER A 451 10.25 21.19 -30.69
N ASN A 452 9.47 21.11 -31.78
CA ASN A 452 9.81 21.81 -33.01
C ASN A 452 9.26 23.24 -32.93
N ASP A 453 9.91 24.05 -32.09
CA ASP A 453 9.36 25.26 -31.45
C ASP A 453 8.75 26.30 -32.41
N LYS A 454 9.18 26.30 -33.68
CA LYS A 454 8.58 27.12 -34.75
C LYS A 454 7.06 26.94 -34.84
N ALA A 455 6.55 25.72 -34.71
CA ALA A 455 5.12 25.42 -34.78
C ALA A 455 4.31 25.96 -33.58
N LEU A 456 4.97 26.27 -32.46
CA LEU A 456 4.34 26.93 -31.31
C LEU A 456 4.35 28.46 -31.47
N ASP A 457 5.41 29.00 -32.05
CA ASP A 457 5.62 30.44 -32.17
C ASP A 457 4.75 31.09 -33.26
N ASP A 458 4.48 30.37 -34.34
CA ASP A 458 3.55 30.84 -35.39
C ASP A 458 2.09 30.81 -34.90
N ARG A 459 1.70 29.80 -34.09
CA ARG A 459 0.40 29.79 -33.39
C ARG A 459 0.23 30.95 -32.41
N LYS A 460 1.30 31.37 -31.72
CA LYS A 460 1.24 32.57 -30.84
C LYS A 460 0.98 33.85 -31.65
N LYS A 461 1.50 33.96 -32.87
CA LYS A 461 1.30 35.13 -33.74
C LYS A 461 -0.10 35.21 -34.31
N GLU A 462 -0.73 34.07 -34.62
CA GLU A 462 -2.16 34.03 -34.97
C GLU A 462 -3.04 34.43 -33.78
N VAL A 463 -2.82 33.85 -32.60
CA VAL A 463 -3.61 34.16 -31.40
C VAL A 463 -3.47 35.63 -30.98
N HIS A 464 -2.28 36.23 -31.07
CA HIS A 464 -2.12 37.67 -30.78
C HIS A 464 -2.86 38.59 -31.77
N LYS A 465 -3.09 38.15 -33.02
CA LYS A 465 -3.91 38.92 -33.98
C LYS A 465 -5.42 38.81 -33.74
N SER A 466 -5.88 37.81 -32.99
CA SER A 466 -7.31 37.63 -32.69
C SER A 466 -7.80 38.29 -31.39
N VAL A 467 -6.92 39.01 -30.66
CA VAL A 467 -7.26 39.64 -29.36
C VAL A 467 -6.89 41.13 -29.34
N ASP A 468 -6.99 41.80 -30.49
CA ASP A 468 -6.80 43.26 -30.61
C ASP A 468 -8.16 43.97 -30.43
N LEU A 469 -8.66 43.95 -29.19
CA LEU A 469 -10.04 44.36 -28.85
C LEU A 469 -10.25 45.89 -28.75
N PHE A 470 -9.50 46.67 -29.54
CA PHE A 470 -9.56 48.14 -29.56
C PHE A 470 -9.62 48.76 -30.97
N SER A 471 -9.99 47.97 -32.00
CA SER A 471 -10.21 48.46 -33.36
C SER A 471 -11.61 48.15 -33.91
N LEU A 472 -12.66 48.64 -33.23
CA LEU A 472 -13.99 48.94 -33.80
C LEU A 472 -14.79 49.87 -32.87
#